data_AF-A0A849ZAA9-F1
#
_entry.id   AF-A0A849ZAA9-F1
#
_cell.length_a   1.000
_cell.length_b   1.000
_cell.length_c   1.000
_cell.angle_alpha   90.00
_cell.angle_beta   90.00
_cell.angle_gamma   90.00
#
_symmetry.space_group_name_H-M   'P 1'
#
loop_
_entity.id
_entity.type
_entity.pdbx_description
1 polymer ?
#
loop_
_entity_poly.entity_id
_entity_poly.type
_entity_poly.pdbx_seq_one_letter_code
_entity_poly.pdbx_strand_id
1 'polypeptide(L)'
;MAKQKSLHDIDTFDDAKLEALIEIMVLAASADGEFQPEERERLERSISAFAPDRFGSGKLSTLLGTVEARAKTEGREARLASVKKTLGDPTACKVALELAIQVTMADGVIRTSERELILETAEALEIDRDVAADLVKAATR
;
A
#
# COMPACT_ATOMS: atom_id res chain seq x y z
N MET A 1 -1.79 -14.91 22.05
CA MET A 1 -0.76 -14.20 21.25
C MET A 1 -0.90 -14.68 19.81
N ALA A 2 -1.64 -13.94 18.98
CA ALA A 2 -1.90 -14.34 17.60
C ALA A 2 -0.64 -14.04 16.77
N LYS A 3 0.11 -15.10 16.43
CA LYS A 3 1.26 -15.04 15.53
C LYS A 3 0.79 -14.57 14.14
N GLN A 4 1.22 -13.37 13.76
CA GLN A 4 2.12 -13.20 12.62
C GLN A 4 1.77 -14.05 11.38
N LYS A 5 0.62 -13.79 10.75
CA LYS A 5 0.21 -14.45 9.49
C LYS A 5 0.55 -13.62 8.24
N SER A 6 0.65 -12.29 8.38
CA SER A 6 0.93 -11.33 7.30
C SER A 6 2.35 -11.43 6.73
N LEU A 7 3.33 -11.87 7.52
CA LEU A 7 4.75 -11.90 7.14
C LEU A 7 5.09 -12.96 6.07
N HIS A 8 4.30 -14.02 5.93
CA HIS A 8 4.59 -15.07 4.95
C HIS A 8 4.21 -14.68 3.52
N ASP A 9 3.27 -13.74 3.34
CA ASP A 9 2.72 -13.50 2.02
C ASP A 9 3.63 -12.60 1.17
N ILE A 10 4.31 -11.60 1.74
CA ILE A 10 5.20 -10.72 0.96
C ILE A 10 6.41 -11.47 0.37
N ASP A 11 6.87 -12.52 1.04
CA ASP A 11 7.96 -13.38 0.55
C ASP A 11 7.52 -14.23 -0.65
N THR A 12 6.21 -14.44 -0.84
CA THR A 12 5.66 -15.10 -2.03
C THR A 12 5.47 -14.15 -3.22
N PHE A 13 5.58 -12.84 -3.00
CA PHE A 13 5.44 -11.86 -4.07
C PHE A 13 6.75 -11.81 -4.87
N ASP A 14 6.64 -11.96 -6.19
CA ASP A 14 7.71 -11.61 -7.10
C ASP A 14 7.96 -10.09 -7.09
N ASP A 15 9.04 -9.66 -7.74
CA ASP A 15 9.43 -8.24 -7.76
C ASP A 15 8.35 -7.35 -8.39
N ALA A 16 7.60 -7.83 -9.38
CA ALA A 16 6.55 -7.04 -10.04
C ALA A 16 5.34 -6.84 -9.12
N LYS A 17 4.92 -7.87 -8.40
CA LYS A 17 3.85 -7.78 -7.39
C LYS A 17 4.29 -6.94 -6.20
N LEU A 18 5.56 -7.01 -5.81
CA LEU A 18 6.12 -6.20 -4.74
C LEU A 18 6.15 -4.71 -5.12
N GLU A 19 6.54 -4.39 -6.34
CA GLU A 19 6.44 -3.03 -6.88
C GLU A 19 4.99 -2.54 -6.91
N ALA A 20 4.06 -3.38 -7.36
CA ALA A 20 2.64 -3.06 -7.39
C ALA A 20 2.06 -2.84 -5.97
N LEU A 21 2.54 -3.59 -4.99
CA LEU A 21 2.17 -3.42 -3.59
C LEU A 21 2.69 -2.09 -3.01
N ILE A 22 3.95 -1.74 -3.28
CA ILE A 22 4.48 -0.42 -2.92
C ILE A 22 3.68 0.68 -3.60
N GLU A 23 3.29 0.46 -4.84
CA GLU A 23 2.50 1.43 -5.57
C GLU A 23 1.13 1.67 -4.92
N ILE A 24 0.41 0.62 -4.50
CA ILE A 24 -0.80 0.77 -3.69
C ILE A 24 -0.51 1.55 -2.40
N MET A 25 0.59 1.24 -1.71
CA MET A 25 0.94 1.92 -0.45
C MET A 25 1.15 3.42 -0.66
N VAL A 26 1.86 3.81 -1.71
CA VAL A 26 2.03 5.22 -2.08
C VAL A 26 0.69 5.84 -2.43
N LEU A 27 -0.11 5.21 -3.29
CA LEU A 27 -1.38 5.76 -3.74
C LEU A 27 -2.41 5.90 -2.61
N ALA A 28 -2.38 4.99 -1.62
CA ALA A 28 -3.25 5.02 -0.45
C ALA A 28 -2.79 6.05 0.60
N ALA A 29 -1.49 6.32 0.69
CA ALA A 29 -0.94 7.31 1.60
C ALA A 29 -0.89 8.74 1.00
N SER A 30 -0.89 8.89 -0.33
CA SER A 30 -1.01 10.20 -0.99
C SER A 30 -2.48 10.58 -1.19
N ALA A 31 -3.02 11.43 -0.32
CA ALA A 31 -4.41 11.87 -0.36
C ALA A 31 -4.73 12.79 -1.53
N ASP A 32 -3.80 13.69 -1.82
CA ASP A 32 -3.93 14.81 -2.75
C ASP A 32 -2.93 14.71 -3.92
N GLY A 33 -2.19 13.60 -3.99
CA GLY A 33 -1.13 13.40 -4.97
C GLY A 33 0.18 14.12 -4.61
N GLU A 34 0.28 14.76 -3.44
CA GLU A 34 1.53 15.27 -2.89
C GLU A 34 1.94 14.50 -1.65
N PHE A 35 3.17 13.97 -1.68
CA PHE A 35 3.80 13.44 -0.49
C PHE A 35 4.60 14.55 0.18
N GLN A 36 4.25 14.92 1.41
CA GLN A 36 5.15 15.73 2.19
C GLN A 36 6.43 14.91 2.51
N PRO A 37 7.62 15.55 2.60
CA PRO A 37 8.87 14.84 2.88
C PRO A 37 8.79 13.95 4.14
N GLU A 38 8.06 14.41 5.16
CA GLU A 38 7.85 13.69 6.42
C GLU A 38 7.00 12.43 6.26
N GLU A 39 5.98 12.48 5.40
CA GLU A 39 5.12 11.32 5.07
C GLU A 39 5.91 10.29 4.27
N ARG A 40 6.77 10.77 3.36
CA ARG A 40 7.63 9.91 2.55
C ARG A 40 8.63 9.17 3.43
N GLU A 41 9.31 9.87 4.33
CA GLU A 41 10.25 9.26 5.27
C GLU A 41 9.53 8.28 6.21
N ARG A 42 8.29 8.58 6.62
CA ARG A 42 7.47 7.66 7.41
C ARG A 42 7.16 6.39 6.62
N LEU A 43 6.72 6.53 5.38
CA LEU A 43 6.40 5.40 4.50
C LEU A 43 7.65 4.55 4.22
N GLU A 44 8.79 5.19 3.91
CA GLU A 44 10.07 4.51 3.70
C GLU A 44 10.47 3.68 4.92
N ARG A 45 10.33 4.23 6.13
CA ARG A 45 10.59 3.50 7.38
C ARG A 45 9.65 2.33 7.58
N SER A 46 8.35 2.51 7.34
CA SER A 46 7.35 1.45 7.48
C SER A 46 7.60 0.30 6.51
N ILE A 47 7.88 0.59 5.23
CA ILE A 47 8.17 -0.44 4.22
C ILE A 47 9.50 -1.13 4.53
N SER A 48 10.54 -0.38 4.94
CA SER A 48 11.83 -0.97 5.32
C SER A 48 11.73 -1.87 6.54
N ALA A 49 10.88 -1.53 7.52
CA ALA A 49 10.60 -2.39 8.67
C ALA A 49 9.81 -3.65 8.28
N PHE A 50 8.95 -3.54 7.26
CA PHE A 50 8.11 -4.64 6.79
C PHE A 50 8.88 -5.63 5.89
N ALA A 51 9.83 -5.15 5.09
CA ALA A 51 10.58 -5.94 4.11
C ALA A 51 12.08 -5.55 4.06
N PRO A 52 12.82 -5.73 5.17
CA PRO A 52 14.21 -5.26 5.29
C PRO A 52 15.16 -5.91 4.27
N ASP A 53 14.94 -7.19 3.93
CA ASP A 53 15.83 -7.94 3.04
C ASP A 53 15.49 -7.76 1.54
N ARG A 54 14.35 -7.14 1.22
CA ARG A 54 13.87 -6.97 -0.17
C ARG A 54 14.25 -5.62 -0.77
N PHE A 55 14.51 -4.62 0.07
CA PHE A 55 14.84 -3.27 -0.36
C PHE A 55 16.23 -2.86 0.11
N GLY A 56 17.23 -3.07 -0.77
CA GLY A 56 18.57 -2.52 -0.56
C GLY A 56 18.57 -0.98 -0.46
N SER A 57 19.60 -0.42 0.18
CA SER A 57 19.72 1.02 0.38
C SER A 57 19.61 1.78 -0.95
N GLY A 58 18.59 2.65 -1.05
CA GLY A 58 18.32 3.49 -2.22
C GLY A 58 17.33 2.91 -3.26
N LYS A 59 17.11 1.59 -3.31
CA LYS A 59 16.14 0.98 -4.25
C LYS A 59 14.71 1.42 -3.93
N LEU A 60 14.35 1.41 -2.63
CA LEU A 60 13.03 1.84 -2.18
C LEU A 60 12.75 3.31 -2.51
N SER A 61 13.67 4.21 -2.18
CA SER A 61 13.46 5.63 -2.46
C SER A 61 13.35 5.93 -3.97
N THR A 62 14.13 5.24 -4.79
CA THR A 62 14.02 5.34 -6.26
C THR A 62 12.66 4.86 -6.76
N LEU A 63 12.18 3.73 -6.23
CA LEU A 63 10.87 3.17 -6.58
C LEU A 63 9.74 4.11 -6.15
N LEU A 64 9.77 4.63 -4.91
CA LEU A 64 8.79 5.58 -4.42
C LEU A 64 8.75 6.85 -5.27
N GLY A 65 9.91 7.40 -5.65
CA GLY A 65 9.96 8.56 -6.54
C GLY A 65 9.39 8.27 -7.93
N THR A 66 9.62 7.06 -8.46
CA THR A 66 9.06 6.64 -9.75
C THR A 66 7.55 6.49 -9.69
N VAL A 67 7.03 5.87 -8.64
CA VAL A 67 5.59 5.71 -8.43
C VAL A 67 4.91 7.07 -8.27
N GLU A 68 5.47 7.95 -7.46
CA GLU A 68 4.92 9.29 -7.23
C GLU A 68 4.85 10.10 -8.54
N ALA A 69 5.92 10.07 -9.34
CA ALA A 69 5.95 10.72 -10.65
C ALA A 69 4.90 10.13 -11.61
N ARG A 70 4.71 8.81 -11.61
CA ARG A 70 3.67 8.14 -12.40
C ARG A 70 2.26 8.47 -11.92
N ALA A 71 2.03 8.51 -10.61
CA ALA A 71 0.75 8.90 -10.04
C ALA A 71 0.38 10.34 -10.43
N LYS A 72 1.35 11.26 -10.44
CA LYS A 72 1.17 12.66 -10.87
C LYS A 72 0.90 12.80 -12.38
N THR A 73 1.49 11.95 -13.22
CA THR A 73 1.42 12.07 -14.68
C THR A 73 0.27 11.28 -15.30
N GLU A 74 0.01 10.07 -14.82
CA GLU A 74 -1.00 9.15 -15.35
C GLU A 74 -2.31 9.20 -14.56
N GLY A 75 -2.27 9.72 -13.33
CA GLY A 75 -3.41 9.77 -12.43
C GLY A 75 -3.60 8.48 -11.63
N ARG A 76 -4.14 8.64 -10.41
CA ARG A 76 -4.31 7.55 -9.44
C ARG A 76 -5.14 6.38 -9.97
N GLU A 77 -6.27 6.64 -10.61
CA GLU A 77 -7.14 5.57 -11.15
C GLU A 77 -6.43 4.68 -12.18
N ALA A 78 -5.69 5.29 -13.11
CA ALA A 78 -4.94 4.55 -14.13
C ALA A 78 -3.85 3.67 -13.50
N ARG A 79 -3.17 4.19 -12.46
CA ARG A 79 -2.18 3.43 -11.71
C ARG A 79 -2.80 2.28 -10.93
N LEU A 80 -3.91 2.48 -10.24
CA LEU A 80 -4.63 1.42 -9.53
C LEU A 80 -5.10 0.31 -10.47
N ALA A 81 -5.61 0.67 -11.67
CA ALA A 81 -5.97 -0.31 -12.69
C ALA A 81 -4.76 -1.10 -13.20
N SER A 82 -3.60 -0.44 -13.38
CA SER A 82 -2.35 -1.11 -13.75
C SER A 82 -1.89 -2.08 -12.65
N VAL A 83 -1.93 -1.64 -11.39
CA VAL A 83 -1.55 -2.48 -10.25
C VAL A 83 -2.45 -3.69 -10.14
N LYS A 84 -3.77 -3.52 -10.23
CA LYS A 84 -4.73 -4.63 -10.23
C LYS A 84 -4.38 -5.67 -11.29
N LYS A 85 -4.03 -5.23 -12.50
CA LYS A 85 -3.59 -6.12 -13.59
C LYS A 85 -2.30 -6.87 -13.26
N THR A 86 -1.35 -6.22 -12.60
CA THR A 86 -0.08 -6.84 -12.16
C THR A 86 -0.30 -7.85 -11.04
N LEU A 87 -1.16 -7.55 -10.07
CA LEU A 87 -1.50 -8.48 -8.98
C LEU A 87 -2.26 -9.70 -9.52
N GLY A 88 -3.10 -9.50 -10.53
CA GLY A 88 -3.69 -10.53 -11.37
C GLY A 88 -4.87 -11.27 -10.75
N ASP A 89 -4.89 -11.47 -9.44
CA ASP A 89 -5.97 -12.17 -8.74
C ASP A 89 -6.54 -11.38 -7.54
N PRO A 90 -7.82 -11.60 -7.18
CA PRO A 90 -8.48 -10.89 -6.06
C PRO A 90 -7.84 -11.16 -4.69
N THR A 91 -7.21 -12.32 -4.49
CA THR A 91 -6.56 -12.65 -3.22
C THR A 91 -5.32 -11.79 -3.03
N ALA A 92 -4.48 -11.67 -4.07
CA ALA A 92 -3.33 -10.79 -4.09
C ALA A 92 -3.73 -9.32 -3.90
N CYS A 93 -4.84 -8.89 -4.51
CA CYS A 93 -5.39 -7.54 -4.30
C CYS A 93 -5.77 -7.29 -2.83
N LYS A 94 -6.46 -8.25 -2.21
CA LYS A 94 -6.84 -8.16 -0.80
C LYS A 94 -5.63 -8.11 0.13
N VAL A 95 -4.65 -8.98 -0.10
CA VAL A 95 -3.40 -9.00 0.67
C VAL A 95 -2.65 -7.67 0.51
N ALA A 96 -2.55 -7.15 -0.71
CA ALA A 96 -1.90 -5.87 -0.96
C ALA A 96 -2.60 -4.71 -0.24
N LEU A 97 -3.94 -4.69 -0.22
CA LEU A 97 -4.71 -3.69 0.52
C LEU A 97 -4.49 -3.83 2.05
N GLU A 98 -4.52 -5.04 2.59
CA GLU A 98 -4.29 -5.28 4.02
C GLU A 98 -2.90 -4.80 4.46
N LEU A 99 -1.89 -5.07 3.63
CA LEU A 99 -0.52 -4.61 3.85
C LEU A 99 -0.41 -3.08 3.77
N ALA A 100 -1.09 -2.45 2.81
CA ALA A 100 -1.13 -1.01 2.72
C ALA A 100 -1.76 -0.37 3.96
N ILE A 101 -2.88 -0.92 4.47
CA ILE A 101 -3.51 -0.48 5.71
C ILE A 101 -2.53 -0.57 6.89
N GLN A 102 -1.84 -1.71 7.04
CA GLN A 102 -0.87 -1.91 8.13
C GLN A 102 0.27 -0.88 8.09
N VAL A 103 0.74 -0.53 6.89
CA VAL A 103 1.81 0.45 6.69
C VAL A 103 1.33 1.89 6.93
N THR A 104 0.13 2.24 6.46
CA THR A 104 -0.48 3.55 6.73
C THR A 104 -0.71 3.78 8.22
N MET A 105 -1.02 2.72 8.97
CA MET A 105 -1.19 2.77 10.44
C MET A 105 0.10 2.82 11.26
N ALA A 106 1.27 3.04 10.68
CA ALA A 106 2.52 2.96 11.44
C ALA A 106 2.60 3.91 12.65
N ASP A 107 1.80 4.99 12.68
CA ASP A 107 1.67 5.91 13.83
C ASP A 107 0.52 5.55 14.80
N GLY A 108 -0.22 4.47 14.53
CA GLY A 108 -1.31 3.95 15.35
C GLY A 108 -2.67 4.60 15.10
N VAL A 109 -2.81 5.51 14.14
CA VAL A 109 -4.07 6.22 13.87
C VAL A 109 -4.34 6.31 12.37
N ILE A 110 -5.50 5.81 11.93
CA ILE A 110 -6.03 6.11 10.58
C ILE A 110 -6.94 7.34 10.67
N ARG A 111 -6.56 8.42 9.99
CA ARG A 111 -7.36 9.63 9.84
C ARG A 111 -8.54 9.39 8.91
N THR A 112 -9.58 10.23 8.98
CA THR A 112 -10.77 10.10 8.11
C THR A 112 -10.41 10.16 6.63
N SER A 113 -9.51 11.06 6.24
CA SER A 113 -9.01 11.17 4.86
C SER A 113 -8.28 9.90 4.41
N GLU A 114 -7.39 9.36 5.23
CA GLU A 114 -6.68 8.10 4.95
C GLU A 114 -7.65 6.93 4.81
N ARG A 115 -8.68 6.88 5.67
CA ARG A 115 -9.74 5.87 5.59
C ARG A 115 -10.51 5.97 4.27
N GLU A 116 -10.87 7.17 3.82
CA GLU A 116 -11.55 7.37 2.54
C GLU A 116 -10.67 6.89 1.36
N LEU A 117 -9.39 7.23 1.37
CA LEU A 117 -8.45 6.78 0.34
C LEU A 117 -8.29 5.27 0.29
N ILE A 118 -8.24 4.61 1.45
CA ILE A 118 -8.19 3.15 1.57
C ILE A 118 -9.44 2.53 0.95
N LEU A 119 -10.63 3.10 1.21
CA LEU A 119 -11.88 2.58 0.64
C LEU A 119 -11.95 2.78 -0.87
N GLU A 120 -11.53 3.94 -1.38
CA GLU A 120 -11.43 4.20 -2.82
C GLU A 120 -10.41 3.27 -3.50
N THR A 121 -9.29 3.01 -2.83
CA THR A 121 -8.28 2.04 -3.30
C THR A 121 -8.87 0.64 -3.37
N ALA A 122 -9.66 0.26 -2.35
CA ALA A 122 -10.37 -1.02 -2.34
C ALA A 122 -11.36 -1.13 -3.49
N GLU A 123 -12.16 -0.09 -3.73
CA GLU A 123 -13.11 -0.04 -4.85
C GLU A 123 -12.38 -0.21 -6.21
N ALA A 124 -11.24 0.45 -6.42
CA ALA A 124 -10.43 0.31 -7.63
C ALA A 124 -9.82 -1.10 -7.80
N LEU A 125 -9.57 -1.79 -6.68
CA LEU A 125 -9.11 -3.18 -6.65
C LEU A 125 -10.27 -4.20 -6.72
N GLU A 126 -11.51 -3.75 -6.90
CA GLU A 126 -12.73 -4.57 -6.86
C GLU A 126 -12.91 -5.34 -5.54
N ILE A 127 -12.46 -4.73 -4.44
CA ILE A 127 -12.68 -5.22 -3.09
C ILE A 127 -13.95 -4.56 -2.54
N ASP A 128 -14.84 -5.38 -2.01
CA ASP A 128 -16.08 -4.90 -1.39
C ASP A 128 -15.79 -3.89 -0.26
N ARG A 129 -16.58 -2.81 -0.22
CA ARG A 129 -16.37 -1.69 0.71
C ARG A 129 -16.55 -2.11 2.17
N ASP A 130 -17.45 -3.04 2.47
CA ASP A 130 -17.63 -3.55 3.83
C ASP A 130 -16.43 -4.41 4.23
N VAL A 131 -15.91 -5.22 3.31
CA VAL A 131 -14.67 -5.98 3.52
C VAL A 131 -13.49 -5.04 3.80
N ALA A 132 -13.33 -3.97 3.02
CA ALA A 132 -12.28 -2.98 3.24
C ALA A 132 -12.44 -2.24 4.58
N ALA A 133 -13.68 -1.89 4.95
CA ALA A 133 -13.98 -1.27 6.24
C ALA A 133 -13.66 -2.21 7.42
N ASP A 134 -13.91 -3.50 7.27
CA ASP A 134 -13.57 -4.50 8.29
C ASP A 134 -12.06 -4.73 8.40
N LEU A 135 -11.32 -4.68 7.29
CA LEU A 135 -9.85 -4.71 7.32
C LEU A 135 -9.29 -3.50 8.09
N VAL A 136 -9.79 -2.29 7.82
CA VAL A 136 -9.41 -1.08 8.57
C VAL A 136 -9.70 -1.25 10.07
N LYS A 137 -10.90 -1.71 10.44
CA LYS A 137 -11.26 -1.94 11.86
C LYS A 137 -10.34 -2.97 12.52
N ALA A 138 -10.00 -4.05 11.81
CA ALA A 138 -9.15 -5.12 12.32
C ALA A 138 -7.72 -4.63 12.57
N ALA A 139 -7.25 -3.70 11.76
CA ALA A 139 -5.93 -3.11 11.88
C ALA A 139 -5.86 -2.12 13.07
N THR A 140 -6.94 -1.38 13.36
CA THR A 140 -6.99 -0.41 14.48
C THR A 140 -7.32 -0.99 15.87
N ARG A 141 -7.40 -2.32 16.01
CA ARG A 141 -7.77 -3.02 17.26
C ARG A 141 -6.57 -3.56 18.01
#